data_AF-A0A7X5VTD3-F1
#
_entry.id   AF-A0A7X5VTD3-F1
#
_cell.length_a   1.000
_cell.length_b   1.000
_cell.length_c   1.000
_cell.angle_alpha   90.00
_cell.angle_beta   90.00
_cell.angle_gamma   90.00
#
_symmetry.space_group_name_H-M   'P 1'
#
loop_
_entity.id
_entity.type
_entity.pdbx_description
1 polymer ?
#
loop_
_entity_poly.entity_id
_entity_poly.type
_entity_poly.pdbx_seq_one_letter_code
_entity_poly.pdbx_strand_id
1 'polypeptide(L)'
;MPPDLVAASVASFDFLYLSELGKRNRVAPMTRAQDELEEQSGGHVLSPRTGLHRNVLLFDFQSLYPSLIRTFNIDPLGMIEAAHEKDPIEAPNGATFTRGAAILPQLLNELAPQRAAAKRAGDDVKSQAIKILM
;
A
#
# COMPACT_ATOMS: atom_id res chain seq x y z
N MET A 1 -17.46 6.17 6.09
CA MET A 1 -16.85 6.44 7.42
C MET A 1 -17.39 7.76 7.93
N PRO A 2 -17.67 7.89 9.23
CA PRO A 2 -18.05 9.18 9.83
C PRO A 2 -17.01 10.28 9.53
N PRO A 3 -17.43 11.52 9.20
CA PRO A 3 -16.52 12.61 8.83
C PRO A 3 -15.45 12.96 9.87
N ASP A 4 -15.72 12.69 11.14
CA ASP A 4 -14.85 12.89 12.30
C ASP A 4 -13.70 11.87 12.40
N LEU A 5 -13.77 10.75 11.66
CA LEU A 5 -12.73 9.71 11.66
C LEU A 5 -11.86 9.70 10.39
N VAL A 6 -12.05 10.66 9.48
CA VAL A 6 -11.39 10.70 8.16
C VAL A 6 -9.86 10.83 8.23
N ALA A 7 -9.32 11.34 9.34
CA ALA A 7 -7.87 11.45 9.55
C ALA A 7 -7.24 10.19 10.17
N ALA A 8 -8.03 9.19 10.59
CA ALA A 8 -7.53 7.98 11.22
C ALA A 8 -7.18 6.93 10.16
N SER A 9 -5.91 6.87 9.71
CA SER A 9 -5.48 5.96 8.65
C SER A 9 -5.77 4.49 8.96
N VAL A 10 -5.57 4.06 10.21
CA VAL A 10 -5.87 2.69 10.65
C VAL A 10 -7.37 2.40 10.54
N ALA A 11 -8.23 3.28 11.05
CA ALA A 11 -9.68 3.11 10.94
C ALA A 11 -10.16 3.13 9.48
N SER A 12 -9.49 3.90 8.62
CA SER A 12 -9.76 3.95 7.19
C SER A 12 -9.42 2.64 6.50
N PHE A 13 -8.24 2.11 6.80
CA PHE A 13 -7.80 0.80 6.35
C PHE A 13 -8.76 -0.29 6.83
N ASP A 14 -9.03 -0.34 8.14
CA ASP A 14 -9.92 -1.32 8.76
C ASP A 14 -11.29 -1.31 8.10
N PHE A 15 -11.89 -0.13 7.89
CA PHE A 15 -13.20 -0.05 7.25
C PHE A 15 -13.21 -0.68 5.85
N LEU A 16 -12.24 -0.33 5.00
CA LEU A 16 -12.15 -0.85 3.63
C LEU A 16 -11.80 -2.34 3.63
N TYR A 17 -10.78 -2.73 4.41
CA TYR A 17 -10.26 -4.08 4.42
C TYR A 17 -11.23 -5.08 5.06
N LEU A 18 -11.85 -4.74 6.20
CA LEU A 18 -12.83 -5.59 6.86
C LEU A 18 -14.10 -5.77 6.01
N SER A 19 -14.51 -4.73 5.26
CA SER A 19 -15.62 -4.85 4.31
C SER A 19 -15.31 -5.87 3.20
N GLU A 20 -14.08 -5.87 2.68
CA GLU A 20 -13.64 -6.82 1.65
C GLU A 20 -13.41 -8.25 2.20
N LEU A 21 -12.98 -8.38 3.45
CA LEU A 21 -12.89 -9.68 4.13
C LEU A 21 -14.28 -10.28 4.36
N GLY A 22 -15.27 -9.47 4.76
CA GLY A 22 -16.64 -9.91 4.96
C GLY A 22 -17.26 -10.50 3.69
N LYS A 23 -17.03 -9.87 2.53
CA LYS A 23 -17.47 -10.40 1.21
C LYS A 23 -16.85 -11.76 0.88
N ARG A 24 -15.69 -12.07 1.45
CA ARG A 24 -14.93 -13.32 1.25
C ARG A 24 -15.19 -14.34 2.36
N ASN A 25 -16.14 -14.08 3.27
CA ASN A 25 -16.39 -14.90 4.46
C ASN A 25 -15.13 -15.14 5.31
N ARG A 26 -14.26 -14.12 5.39
CA ARG A 26 -13.06 -14.10 6.22
C ARG A 26 -13.24 -13.11 7.36
N VAL A 27 -12.52 -13.34 8.45
CA VAL A 27 -12.47 -12.46 9.62
C VAL A 27 -11.04 -12.03 9.88
N ALA A 28 -10.86 -10.79 10.32
CA ALA A 28 -9.56 -10.30 10.75
C ALA A 28 -9.22 -10.85 12.15
N PRO A 29 -7.94 -11.12 12.45
CA PRO A 29 -7.52 -11.38 13.82
C PRO A 29 -7.70 -10.14 14.69
N MET A 30 -7.87 -10.33 16.00
CA MET A 30 -7.79 -9.21 16.94
C MET A 30 -6.34 -8.76 17.08
N THR A 31 -6.12 -7.44 17.15
CA THR A 31 -4.81 -6.86 17.46
C THR A 31 -4.33 -7.40 18.79
N ARG A 32 -3.26 -8.22 18.78
CA ARG A 32 -2.61 -8.66 20.00
C ARG A 32 -1.72 -7.53 20.51
N ALA A 33 -1.78 -7.26 21.81
CA ALA A 33 -0.79 -6.43 22.46
C ALA A 33 0.52 -7.22 22.48
N GLN A 34 1.58 -6.68 21.86
CA GLN A 34 2.94 -7.21 21.81
C GLN A 34 3.15 -8.39 20.85
N ASP A 35 3.47 -8.07 19.61
CA ASP A 35 4.67 -8.62 19.03
C ASP A 35 5.74 -7.52 19.14
N GLU A 36 6.96 -7.85 19.57
CA GLU A 36 8.08 -6.90 19.44
C GLU A 36 8.14 -6.48 17.97
N LEU A 37 7.91 -5.20 17.70
CA LEU A 37 8.02 -4.67 16.34
C LEU A 37 9.49 -4.83 15.95
N GLU A 38 9.78 -5.85 15.13
CA GLU A 38 11.09 -5.94 14.48
C GLU A 38 11.32 -4.62 13.72
N GLU A 39 12.48 -4.01 13.93
CA GLU A 39 12.82 -2.77 13.24
C GLU A 39 12.77 -3.00 11.73
N GLN A 40 11.74 -2.45 11.09
CA GLN A 40 11.64 -2.49 9.64
C GLN A 40 12.54 -1.43 9.04
N SER A 41 13.38 -1.85 8.08
CA SER A 41 14.20 -0.92 7.32
C SER A 41 13.30 0.04 6.52
N GLY A 42 13.58 1.33 6.61
CA GLY A 42 12.88 2.36 5.85
C GLY A 42 13.37 2.46 4.41
N GLY A 43 13.06 3.60 3.76
CA GLY A 43 13.56 3.89 2.43
C GLY A 43 15.09 4.06 2.41
N HIS A 44 15.75 3.50 1.40
CA HIS A 44 17.19 3.68 1.22
C HIS A 44 17.52 5.09 0.72
N VAL A 45 18.44 5.78 1.39
CA VAL A 45 18.93 7.10 1.01
C VAL A 45 20.34 6.98 0.44
N LEU A 46 20.51 7.31 -0.84
CA LEU A 46 21.81 7.31 -1.50
C LEU A 46 22.72 8.39 -0.91
N SER A 47 24.01 8.06 -0.73
CA SER A 47 25.00 9.05 -0.30
C SER A 47 25.14 10.17 -1.33
N PRO A 48 25.03 11.45 -0.93
CA PRO A 48 25.09 12.56 -1.87
C PRO A 48 26.50 12.79 -2.41
N ARG A 49 26.60 13.16 -3.69
CA ARG A 49 27.85 13.71 -4.26
C ARG A 49 27.84 15.23 -4.09
N THR A 50 28.58 15.74 -3.11
CA THR A 50 28.62 17.17 -2.77
C THR A 50 29.36 17.99 -3.84
N GLY A 51 28.94 19.24 -4.01
CA GLY A 51 29.55 20.18 -4.97
C GLY A 51 28.52 20.94 -5.81
N LEU A 52 29.03 21.83 -6.66
CA LEU A 52 28.21 22.57 -7.63
C LEU A 52 28.10 21.75 -8.92
N HIS A 53 26.87 21.41 -9.30
CA HIS A 53 26.59 20.58 -10.48
C HIS A 53 25.85 21.37 -11.55
N ARG A 54 26.09 21.05 -12.82
CA ARG A 54 25.31 21.55 -13.97
C ARG A 54 24.40 20.44 -14.48
N ASN A 55 23.18 20.79 -14.88
CA ASN A 55 22.20 19.89 -15.52
C ASN A 55 21.83 18.64 -14.68
N VAL A 56 21.26 18.84 -13.49
CA VAL A 56 20.77 17.74 -12.65
C VAL A 56 19.37 17.32 -13.10
N LEU A 57 19.18 16.02 -13.36
CA LEU A 57 17.89 15.43 -13.69
C LEU A 57 17.31 14.72 -12.47
N LEU A 58 16.01 14.90 -12.22
CA LEU A 58 15.28 14.25 -11.14
C LEU A 58 14.32 13.22 -11.74
N PHE A 59 14.46 11.97 -11.31
CA PHE A 59 13.54 10.89 -11.61
C PHE A 59 12.90 10.43 -10.30
N ASP A 60 11.57 10.35 -10.29
CA ASP A 60 10.80 9.89 -9.14
C ASP A 60 9.76 8.85 -9.60
N PHE A 61 9.53 7.84 -8.78
CA PHE A 61 8.50 6.85 -9.03
C PHE A 61 7.13 7.45 -8.69
N GLN A 62 6.16 7.27 -9.58
CA GLN A 62 4.80 7.68 -9.30
C GLN A 62 4.18 6.77 -8.22
N SER A 63 4.11 7.28 -6.98
CA SER A 63 3.52 6.54 -5.85
C SER A 63 4.20 5.19 -5.62
N LEU A 64 5.49 5.23 -5.26
CA LEU A 64 6.36 4.05 -5.12
C LEU A 64 5.70 2.88 -4.36
N TYR A 65 5.32 3.04 -3.09
CA TYR A 65 4.77 1.93 -2.30
C TYR A 65 3.44 1.38 -2.84
N PRO A 66 2.44 2.20 -3.21
CA PRO A 66 1.26 1.69 -3.91
C PRO A 66 1.58 0.92 -5.20
N SER A 67 2.62 1.33 -5.93
CA SER A 67 3.07 0.60 -7.13
C SER A 67 3.70 -0.75 -6.79
N LEU A 68 4.48 -0.84 -5.71
CA LEU A 68 5.05 -2.11 -5.21
C LEU A 68 3.95 -3.05 -4.73
N ILE A 69 2.97 -2.55 -3.95
CA ILE A 69 1.84 -3.33 -3.46
C ILE A 69 1.09 -3.99 -4.63
N ARG A 70 0.80 -3.24 -5.69
CA ARG A 70 0.13 -3.76 -6.88
C ARG A 70 0.99 -4.73 -7.70
N THR A 71 2.29 -4.42 -7.85
CA THR A 71 3.20 -5.20 -8.70
C THR A 71 3.53 -6.56 -8.08
N PHE A 72 3.73 -6.60 -6.77
CA PHE A 72 4.12 -7.80 -6.02
C PHE A 72 2.96 -8.42 -5.24
N ASN A 73 1.73 -7.99 -5.51
CA ASN A 73 0.48 -8.49 -4.91
C ASN A 73 0.49 -8.52 -3.37
N ILE A 74 1.10 -7.50 -2.75
CA ILE A 74 1.27 -7.42 -1.30
C ILE A 74 -0.10 -7.24 -0.65
N ASP A 75 -0.50 -8.20 0.18
CA ASP A 75 -1.81 -8.21 0.82
C ASP A 75 -1.80 -9.11 2.07
N PRO A 76 -2.39 -8.67 3.21
CA PRO A 76 -2.43 -9.48 4.43
C PRO A 76 -3.10 -10.85 4.26
N LEU A 77 -4.26 -10.93 3.59
CA LEU A 77 -4.92 -12.20 3.31
C LEU A 77 -4.12 -13.01 2.29
N GLY A 78 -3.61 -12.36 1.24
CA GLY A 78 -2.77 -12.99 0.22
C GLY A 78 -1.49 -13.61 0.78
N MET A 79 -0.92 -13.06 1.86
CA MET A 79 0.22 -13.63 2.57
C MET A 79 -0.13 -14.96 3.26
N ILE A 80 -1.34 -15.06 3.82
CA ILE A 80 -1.84 -16.30 4.45
C ILE A 80 -2.13 -17.35 3.37
N GLU A 81 -2.76 -16.95 2.28
CA GLU A 81 -3.12 -17.85 1.18
C GLU A 81 -1.90 -18.41 0.43
N ALA A 82 -0.79 -17.65 0.39
CA ALA A 82 0.48 -18.07 -0.20
C ALA A 82 1.01 -19.39 0.39
N ALA A 83 0.73 -19.69 1.66
CA ALA A 83 1.18 -20.92 2.32
C ALA A 83 0.64 -22.21 1.67
N HIS A 84 -0.40 -22.10 0.85
CA HIS A 84 -1.02 -23.21 0.13
C HIS A 84 -0.70 -23.21 -1.37
N GLU A 85 0.12 -22.26 -1.84
CA GLU A 85 0.49 -22.12 -3.24
C GLU A 85 1.84 -22.78 -3.54
N LYS A 86 1.97 -23.40 -4.72
CA LYS A 86 3.22 -24.07 -5.12
C LYS A 86 4.32 -23.10 -5.56
N ASP A 87 3.94 -21.93 -6.07
CA ASP A 87 4.83 -20.90 -6.61
C ASP A 87 4.33 -19.50 -6.21
N PRO A 88 4.42 -19.13 -4.92
CA PRO A 88 4.04 -17.80 -4.47
C PRO A 88 5.05 -16.73 -4.91
N ILE A 89 4.66 -15.45 -4.84
CA ILE A 89 5.58 -14.32 -5.02
C ILE A 89 6.39 -14.16 -3.75
N GLU A 90 7.71 -14.32 -3.83
CA GLU A 90 8.63 -14.11 -2.72
C GLU A 90 9.23 -12.70 -2.75
N ALA A 91 9.08 -11.97 -1.64
CA ALA A 91 9.68 -10.66 -1.43
C ALA A 91 11.12 -10.78 -0.91
N PRO A 92 11.97 -9.74 -1.05
CA PRO A 92 13.37 -9.80 -0.61
C PRO A 92 13.60 -10.10 0.87
N ASN A 93 12.59 -9.87 1.72
CA ASN A 93 12.61 -10.21 3.14
C ASN A 93 12.10 -11.63 3.46
N GLY A 94 11.84 -12.46 2.43
CA GLY A 94 11.33 -13.83 2.56
C GLY A 94 9.81 -13.93 2.75
N ALA A 95 9.08 -12.81 2.83
CA ALA A 95 7.63 -12.87 2.87
C ALA A 95 7.06 -13.38 1.54
N THR A 96 6.04 -14.23 1.60
CA THR A 96 5.41 -14.82 0.41
C THR A 96 3.98 -14.30 0.25
N PHE A 97 3.58 -13.96 -0.97
CA PHE A 97 2.24 -13.50 -1.32
C PHE A 97 1.64 -14.36 -2.43
N THR A 98 0.33 -14.58 -2.40
CA THR A 98 -0.35 -15.33 -3.46
C THR A 98 -0.23 -14.63 -4.81
N ARG A 99 -0.24 -15.37 -5.93
CA ARG A 99 -0.43 -14.80 -7.27
C ARG A 99 -1.90 -14.54 -7.63
N GLY A 100 -2.82 -15.04 -6.81
CA GLY A 100 -4.26 -14.92 -6.99
C GLY A 100 -4.80 -13.51 -6.74
N ALA A 101 -6.13 -13.40 -6.74
CA ALA A 101 -6.82 -12.14 -6.48
C ALA A 101 -6.63 -11.69 -5.02
N ALA A 102 -6.05 -10.50 -4.81
CA ALA A 102 -5.79 -9.92 -3.50
C ALA A 102 -6.57 -8.61 -3.27
N ILE A 103 -6.82 -8.27 -2.00
CA ILE A 103 -7.66 -7.13 -1.62
C ILE A 103 -6.95 -5.79 -1.85
N LEU A 104 -5.77 -5.57 -1.26
CA LEU A 104 -5.08 -4.28 -1.36
C LEU A 104 -4.79 -3.86 -2.82
N PRO A 105 -4.28 -4.73 -3.70
CA PRO A 105 -4.05 -4.38 -5.09
C PRO A 105 -5.34 -3.96 -5.82
N GLN A 106 -6.48 -4.57 -5.49
CA GLN A 106 -7.79 -4.19 -6.04
C GLN A 106 -8.22 -2.81 -5.55
N LEU A 107 -8.16 -2.54 -4.25
CA LEU A 107 -8.47 -1.22 -3.69
C LEU A 107 -7.60 -0.12 -4.33
N LEU A 108 -6.31 -0.38 -4.52
CA LEU A 108 -5.41 0.57 -5.19
C LEU A 108 -5.72 0.73 -6.69
N ASN A 109 -6.16 -0.33 -7.37
CA ASN A 109 -6.63 -0.24 -8.77
C ASN A 109 -7.88 0.64 -8.90
N GLU A 110 -8.70 0.75 -7.86
CA GLU A 110 -9.87 1.63 -7.82
C GLU A 110 -9.50 3.08 -7.46
N LEU A 111 -8.57 3.30 -6.53
CA LEU A 111 -8.17 4.63 -6.06
C LEU A 111 -7.24 5.37 -7.03
N ALA A 112 -6.31 4.66 -7.68
CA ALA A 112 -5.37 5.25 -8.63
C ALA A 112 -6.03 6.06 -9.78
N PRO A 113 -7.06 5.55 -10.50
CA PRO A 113 -7.72 6.32 -11.55
C PRO A 113 -8.50 7.51 -10.99
N GLN A 114 -9.06 7.40 -9.78
CA GLN A 114 -9.75 8.53 -9.12
C GLN A 114 -8.79 9.66 -8.80
N ARG A 115 -7.58 9.34 -8.31
CA ARG A 115 -6.53 10.34 -8.11
C ARG A 115 -6.09 10.97 -9.43
N ALA A 116 -5.91 10.18 -10.48
CA ALA A 116 -5.54 10.71 -11.79
C ALA A 116 -6.63 11.64 -12.35
N ALA A 117 -7.91 11.30 -12.16
CA ALA A 117 -9.02 12.17 -12.52
C ALA A 117 -9.02 13.48 -11.72
N ALA A 118 -8.80 13.43 -10.40
CA ALA A 118 -8.69 14.62 -9.56
C ALA A 118 -7.56 15.55 -10.02
N LYS A 119 -6.38 15.00 -10.32
CA LYS A 119 -5.27 15.77 -10.91
C LYS A 119 -5.65 16.44 -12.24
N ARG A 120 -6.29 15.70 -13.14
CA ARG A 120 -6.73 16.25 -14.45
C ARG A 120 -7.77 17.35 -14.29
N ALA A 121 -8.57 17.30 -13.24
CA ALA A 121 -9.57 18.31 -12.90
C ALA A 121 -8.99 19.52 -12.13
N GLY A 122 -7.70 19.50 -11.75
CA GLY A 122 -7.10 20.56 -10.92
C GLY A 122 -7.55 20.53 -9.46
N ASP A 123 -8.12 19.42 -8.99
CA ASP A 123 -8.55 19.24 -7.59
C ASP A 123 -7.39 18.71 -6.75
N ASP A 124 -6.52 19.62 -6.33
CA ASP A 124 -5.31 19.30 -5.56
C ASP A 124 -5.62 18.70 -4.19
N VAL A 125 -6.69 19.16 -3.54
CA VAL A 125 -7.12 18.65 -2.22
C VAL A 125 -7.52 17.18 -2.33
N LYS A 126 -8.38 16.84 -3.29
CA LYS A 126 -8.81 15.45 -3.50
C LYS A 126 -7.66 14.56 -3.97
N SER A 127 -6.84 15.05 -4.88
CA SER A 127 -5.65 14.32 -5.36
C SER A 127 -4.69 13.98 -4.22
N GLN A 128 -4.47 14.92 -3.29
CA GLN A 128 -3.61 14.73 -2.13
C GLN A 128 -4.26 13.83 -1.08
N ALA A 129 -5.56 13.97 -0.82
CA ALA A 129 -6.29 13.10 0.11
C ALA A 129 -6.24 11.63 -0.35
N ILE A 130 -6.50 11.36 -1.63
CA ILE A 130 -6.38 10.00 -2.18
C ILE A 130 -4.92 9.52 -2.13
N LYS A 131 -3.93 10.40 -2.33
CA LYS A 131 -2.50 10.04 -2.20
C LYS A 131 -2.14 9.61 -0.77
N ILE A 132 -2.68 10.27 0.25
CA ILE A 132 -2.40 9.94 1.66
C ILE A 132 -3.15 8.66 2.08
N LEU A 133 -4.33 8.41 1.49
CA LEU A 133 -5.11 7.21 1.76
C LEU A 133 -4.49 5.94 1.13
N MET A 134 -3.87 6.07 -0.05
CA MET A 134 -3.17 5.00 -0.75
C MET A 134 -1.78 4.75 -0.20
#